data_AF-A0A2G2DH80-F1
#
_entry.id   AF-A0A2G2DH80-F1
#
_cell.length_a   1.000
_cell.length_b   1.000
_cell.length_c   1.000
_cell.angle_alpha   90.00
_cell.angle_beta   90.00
_cell.angle_gamma   90.00
#
_symmetry.space_group_name_H-M   'P 1'
#
loop_
_entity.id
_entity.type
_entity.pdbx_description
1 polymer ?
#
loop_
_entity_poly.entity_id
_entity_poly.type
_entity_poly.pdbx_seq_one_letter_code
_entity_poly.pdbx_strand_id
1 'polypeptide(L)'
;MAIFEGSIQEFHYFIGPRIRNAINNLTRKHRQNLKGICEGCGQKNELHSAHVHGRERRTIIETILKPYIDSKIINCNIEEAENKILNAHLPIESCFKFLCHSCHVIYDSNVKATKHSKESTTLPNGQNKESEEIEKVRRKVPLWF
;
A
#
# COMPACT_ATOMS: atom_id res chain seq x y z
N MET A 1 -11.99 24.34 -14.08
CA MET A 1 -11.87 23.18 -13.17
C MET A 1 -12.47 21.96 -13.84
N ALA A 2 -11.83 20.79 -13.69
CA ALA A 2 -12.31 19.54 -14.30
C ALA A 2 -13.09 18.71 -13.27
N ILE A 3 -14.22 18.17 -13.69
CA ILE A 3 -15.04 17.23 -12.92
C ILE A 3 -14.70 15.82 -13.40
N PHE A 4 -14.56 14.90 -12.45
CA PHE A 4 -14.56 13.46 -12.73
C PHE A 4 -15.96 12.92 -12.48
N GLU A 5 -16.47 12.15 -13.44
CA GLU A 5 -17.71 11.39 -13.33
C GLU A 5 -17.43 9.95 -13.79
N GLY A 6 -17.56 8.99 -12.89
CA GLY A 6 -17.27 7.59 -13.20
C GLY A 6 -17.17 6.70 -11.97
N SER A 7 -16.85 5.43 -12.17
CA SER A 7 -16.67 4.45 -11.10
C SER A 7 -15.37 4.67 -10.32
N ILE A 8 -15.27 4.04 -9.14
CA ILE A 8 -14.04 4.02 -8.34
C ILE A 8 -12.88 3.33 -9.10
N GLN A 9 -13.18 2.32 -9.90
CA GLN A 9 -12.19 1.64 -10.74
C GLN A 9 -11.63 2.59 -11.80
N GLU A 10 -12.48 3.36 -12.48
CA GLU A 10 -12.07 4.36 -13.46
C GLU A 10 -11.28 5.48 -12.81
N PHE A 11 -11.67 5.93 -11.61
CA PHE A 11 -10.89 6.93 -10.87
C PHE A 11 -9.46 6.43 -10.61
N HIS A 12 -9.32 5.19 -10.13
CA HIS A 12 -8.00 4.58 -9.93
C HIS A 12 -7.21 4.43 -11.23
N TYR A 13 -7.87 4.11 -12.34
CA TYR A 13 -7.24 3.91 -13.63
C TYR A 13 -6.73 5.23 -14.23
N PHE A 14 -7.60 6.25 -14.31
CA PHE A 14 -7.29 7.51 -14.97
C PHE A 14 -6.60 8.53 -14.07
N ILE A 15 -7.02 8.65 -12.80
CA ILE A 15 -6.52 9.67 -11.87
C ILE A 15 -5.48 9.10 -10.90
N GLY A 16 -5.56 7.81 -10.58
CA GLY A 16 -4.63 7.14 -9.68
C GLY A 16 -3.14 7.30 -10.03
N PRO A 17 -2.70 7.22 -11.32
CA PRO A 17 -1.31 7.46 -11.69
C PRO A 17 -0.82 8.88 -11.36
N ARG A 18 -1.67 9.89 -11.56
CA ARG A 18 -1.37 11.28 -11.21
C ARG A 18 -1.17 11.44 -9.70
N ILE A 19 -2.09 10.90 -8.90
CA ILE A 19 -2.00 10.91 -7.44
C ILE A 19 -0.73 10.21 -6.95
N ARG A 20 -0.37 9.06 -7.54
CA ARG A 20 0.89 8.35 -7.23
C ARG A 20 2.10 9.28 -7.38
N ASN A 21 2.17 9.99 -8.50
CA ASN A 21 3.30 10.86 -8.80
C ASN A 21 3.36 12.06 -7.84
N ALA A 22 2.20 12.65 -7.51
CA ALA A 22 2.12 13.72 -6.53
C ALA A 22 2.58 13.27 -5.13
N ILE A 23 2.16 12.10 -4.66
CA ILE A 23 2.62 11.51 -3.39
C ILE A 23 4.13 11.21 -3.41
N ASN A 24 4.65 10.68 -4.52
CA ASN A 24 6.08 10.43 -4.66
C ASN A 24 6.91 11.71 -4.56
N ASN A 25 6.40 12.82 -5.13
CA ASN A 25 7.01 14.13 -5.01
C ASN A 25 6.93 14.66 -3.59
N LEU A 26 5.78 14.51 -2.92
CA LEU A 26 5.57 14.91 -1.52
C LEU A 26 6.58 14.23 -0.58
N THR A 27 6.79 12.93 -0.74
CA THR A 27 7.69 12.14 0.11
C THR A 27 9.18 12.31 -0.22
N ARG A 28 9.51 12.89 -1.39
CA ARG A 28 10.89 13.00 -1.89
C ARG A 28 11.81 13.75 -0.94
N LYS A 29 11.37 14.91 -0.44
CA LYS A 29 12.19 15.75 0.46
C LYS A 29 12.48 15.02 1.76
N HIS A 30 11.46 14.37 2.35
CA HIS A 30 11.63 13.59 3.57
C HIS A 30 12.64 12.44 3.37
N ARG A 31 12.48 11.66 2.28
CA ARG A 31 13.41 10.59 1.91
C ARG A 31 14.86 11.07 1.76
N GLN A 32 15.06 12.22 1.13
CA GLN A 32 16.40 12.81 0.95
C GLN A 32 17.02 13.25 2.29
N ASN A 33 16.22 13.78 3.21
CA ASN A 33 16.67 14.20 4.53
C ASN A 33 17.20 13.04 5.39
N LEU A 34 16.72 11.83 5.15
CA LEU A 34 17.22 10.61 5.82
C LEU A 34 18.63 10.20 5.36
N LYS A 35 19.20 10.83 4.33
CA LYS A 35 20.57 10.57 3.82
C LYS A 35 20.84 9.10 3.51
N GLY A 36 19.80 8.36 3.12
CA GLY A 36 19.88 6.94 2.79
C GLY A 36 19.81 6.00 4.00
N ILE A 37 19.61 6.49 5.23
CA ILE A 37 19.49 5.62 6.40
C ILE A 37 18.12 4.93 6.39
N CYS A 38 18.12 3.60 6.29
CA CYS A 38 16.91 2.79 6.29
C CYS A 38 16.29 2.71 7.69
N GLU A 39 14.99 2.96 7.80
CA GLU A 39 14.27 2.88 9.09
C GLU A 39 14.06 1.44 9.57
N GLY A 40 14.26 0.43 8.71
CA GLY A 40 14.11 -0.98 9.06
C GLY A 40 15.39 -1.63 9.58
N CYS A 41 16.54 -1.35 8.94
CA CYS A 41 17.83 -1.99 9.27
C CYS A 41 18.92 -1.01 9.75
N GLY A 42 18.68 0.29 9.70
CA GLY A 42 19.64 1.33 10.08
C GLY A 42 20.81 1.53 9.10
N GLN A 43 20.94 0.70 8.06
CA GLN A 43 22.04 0.77 7.10
C GLN A 43 21.79 1.82 6.01
N LYS A 44 22.88 2.38 5.48
CA LYS A 44 22.84 3.34 4.37
C LYS A 44 22.58 2.64 3.04
N ASN A 45 21.46 2.95 2.39
CA ASN A 45 20.99 2.36 1.14
C ASN A 45 20.13 3.35 0.33
N GLU A 46 19.74 2.96 -0.88
CA GLU A 46 18.62 3.60 -1.56
C GLU A 46 17.30 3.30 -0.83
N LEU A 47 16.47 4.32 -0.65
CA LEU A 47 15.24 4.23 0.13
C LEU A 47 14.00 4.29 -0.76
N HIS A 48 13.02 3.46 -0.43
CA HIS A 48 11.66 3.49 -0.97
C HIS A 48 10.68 3.96 0.11
N SER A 49 9.57 4.56 -0.31
CA SER A 49 8.46 4.90 0.59
C SER A 49 7.44 3.77 0.61
N ALA A 50 7.49 2.95 1.64
CA ALA A 50 6.46 1.96 1.95
C ALA A 50 5.29 2.67 2.64
N HIS A 51 4.05 2.43 2.22
CA HIS A 51 2.90 2.94 2.98
C HIS A 51 2.74 2.14 4.27
N VAL A 52 2.40 2.81 5.37
CA VAL A 52 2.00 2.14 6.60
C VAL A 52 0.69 1.38 6.37
N HIS A 53 0.61 0.15 6.86
CA HIS A 53 -0.58 -0.69 6.73
C HIS A 53 -1.83 -0.01 7.30
N GLY A 54 -2.95 -0.11 6.58
CA GLY A 54 -4.19 0.62 6.85
C GLY A 54 -4.19 2.08 6.39
N ARG A 55 -3.03 2.60 5.96
CA ARG A 55 -2.88 3.91 5.30
C ARG A 55 -2.37 3.76 3.88
N GLU A 56 -2.76 2.69 3.20
CA GLU A 56 -2.42 2.49 1.80
C GLU A 56 -3.08 3.56 0.95
N ARG A 57 -2.41 3.97 -0.14
CA ARG A 57 -2.95 4.93 -1.11
C ARG A 57 -4.39 4.60 -1.52
N ARG A 58 -4.67 3.32 -1.81
CA ARG A 58 -6.01 2.88 -2.25
C ARG A 58 -7.06 3.14 -1.17
N THR A 59 -6.79 2.71 0.05
CA THR A 59 -7.64 2.91 1.23
C THR A 59 -7.93 4.40 1.46
N ILE A 60 -6.92 5.25 1.36
CA ILE A 60 -7.07 6.71 1.51
C ILE A 60 -7.94 7.29 0.39
N ILE A 61 -7.68 6.95 -0.87
CA ILE A 61 -8.48 7.41 -2.01
C ILE A 61 -9.95 7.03 -1.83
N GLU A 62 -10.23 5.75 -1.56
CA GLU A 62 -11.60 5.26 -1.40
C GLU A 62 -12.31 5.95 -0.22
N THR A 63 -11.60 6.21 0.88
CA THR A 63 -12.14 6.94 2.04
C THR A 63 -12.50 8.39 1.69
N ILE A 64 -11.62 9.10 0.99
CA ILE A 64 -11.84 10.50 0.61
C ILE A 64 -12.95 10.64 -0.44
N LEU A 65 -13.07 9.66 -1.35
CA LEU A 65 -14.09 9.70 -2.41
C LEU A 65 -15.46 9.25 -1.93
N LYS A 66 -15.57 8.54 -0.80
CA LYS A 66 -16.83 8.04 -0.25
C LYS A 66 -17.98 9.07 -0.20
N PRO A 67 -17.77 10.34 0.21
CA PRO A 67 -18.83 11.35 0.25
C PRO A 67 -19.29 11.83 -1.13
N TYR A 68 -18.53 11.53 -2.19
CA TYR A 68 -18.80 11.93 -3.57
C TYR A 68 -19.50 10.82 -4.37
N ILE A 69 -19.80 9.69 -3.74
CA ILE A 69 -20.45 8.55 -4.39
C ILE A 69 -21.96 8.70 -4.30
N ASP A 70 -22.62 8.76 -5.45
CA ASP A 70 -24.06 8.56 -5.60
C ASP A 70 -24.31 7.42 -6.59
N SER A 71 -25.14 6.45 -6.21
CA SER A 71 -25.53 5.34 -7.09
C SER A 71 -24.33 4.61 -7.77
N LYS A 72 -23.20 4.49 -7.04
CA LYS A 72 -21.90 3.92 -7.48
C LYS A 72 -21.09 4.78 -8.46
N ILE A 73 -21.56 5.97 -8.79
CA ILE A 73 -20.84 6.95 -9.59
C ILE A 73 -20.21 7.96 -8.64
N ILE A 74 -18.92 8.19 -8.80
CA ILE A 74 -18.20 9.28 -8.14
C ILE A 74 -18.38 10.51 -9.00
N ASN A 75 -18.90 11.58 -8.41
CA ASN A 75 -18.93 12.90 -9.02
C ASN A 75 -18.14 13.87 -8.12
N CYS A 76 -16.94 14.24 -8.56
CA CYS A 76 -16.09 15.13 -7.77
C CYS A 76 -15.26 16.09 -8.62
N ASN A 77 -14.94 17.24 -8.03
CA ASN A 77 -13.88 18.09 -8.54
C ASN A 77 -12.51 17.40 -8.37
N ILE A 78 -11.77 17.25 -9.47
CA ILE A 78 -10.49 16.52 -9.48
C ILE A 78 -9.45 17.19 -8.58
N GLU A 79 -9.35 18.52 -8.64
CA GLU A 79 -8.35 19.28 -7.89
C GLU A 79 -8.63 19.24 -6.38
N GLU A 80 -9.89 19.42 -5.98
CA GLU A 80 -10.28 19.31 -4.57
C GLU A 80 -10.06 17.89 -4.03
N ALA A 81 -10.43 16.86 -4.79
CA ALA A 81 -10.21 15.47 -4.41
C ALA A 81 -8.71 15.18 -4.27
N GLU A 82 -7.89 15.58 -5.24
CA GLU A 82 -6.44 15.41 -5.19
C GLU A 82 -5.84 16.10 -3.96
N ASN A 83 -6.21 17.34 -3.69
CA ASN A 83 -5.73 18.08 -2.51
C ASN A 83 -6.12 17.38 -1.20
N LYS A 84 -7.36 16.91 -1.07
CA LYS A 84 -7.80 16.14 0.10
C LYS A 84 -7.02 14.84 0.27
N ILE A 85 -6.77 14.13 -0.83
CA ILE A 85 -5.99 12.89 -0.82
C ILE A 85 -4.55 13.18 -0.39
N LEU A 86 -3.90 14.21 -0.94
CA LEU A 86 -2.54 14.58 -0.55
C LEU A 86 -2.46 14.99 0.92
N ASN A 87 -3.42 15.78 1.41
CA ASN A 87 -3.48 16.17 2.81
C ASN A 87 -3.68 14.97 3.75
N ALA A 88 -4.42 13.94 3.33
CA ALA A 88 -4.60 12.72 4.11
C ALA A 88 -3.32 11.86 4.24
N HIS A 89 -2.29 12.13 3.43
CA HIS A 89 -0.96 11.53 3.56
C HIS A 89 -0.03 12.33 4.50
N LEU A 90 -0.54 13.39 5.14
CA LEU A 90 0.18 14.18 6.13
C LEU A 90 -0.28 13.83 7.56
N PRO A 91 0.63 13.83 8.54
CA PRO A 91 2.08 13.98 8.42
C PRO A 91 2.74 12.76 7.77
N ILE A 92 3.82 12.97 7.01
CA ILE A 92 4.46 11.94 6.14
C ILE A 92 4.91 10.72 6.97
N GLU A 93 5.45 10.98 8.15
CA GLU A 93 6.01 9.99 9.08
C GLU A 93 4.93 9.04 9.63
N SER A 94 3.67 9.46 9.61
CA SER A 94 2.54 8.62 10.01
C SER A 94 2.02 7.71 8.89
N CYS A 95 2.31 8.07 7.63
CA CYS A 95 1.79 7.39 6.45
C CYS A 95 2.83 6.53 5.75
N PHE A 96 4.12 6.78 5.98
CA PHE A 96 5.20 6.12 5.28
C PHE A 96 6.30 5.62 6.20
N LYS A 97 6.90 4.50 5.80
CA LYS A 97 8.24 4.08 6.25
C LYS A 97 9.21 4.17 5.08
N PHE A 98 10.42 4.64 5.34
CA PHE A 98 11.48 4.79 4.37
C PHE A 98 12.48 3.64 4.51
N LEU A 99 12.32 2.65 3.62
CA LEU A 99 12.96 1.35 3.74
C LEU A 99 13.83 1.07 2.52
N CYS A 100 14.95 0.39 2.71
CA CYS A 100 15.66 -0.23 1.58
C CYS A 100 14.81 -1.36 0.97
N HIS A 101 15.13 -1.77 -0.25
CA HIS A 101 14.36 -2.76 -1.00
C HIS A 101 14.08 -4.05 -0.20
N SER A 102 15.09 -4.64 0.44
CA SER A 102 14.92 -5.88 1.22
C SER A 102 13.98 -5.70 2.42
N CYS A 103 14.14 -4.61 3.17
CA CYS A 103 13.25 -4.29 4.29
C CYS A 103 11.82 -4.00 3.83
N HIS A 104 11.64 -3.37 2.66
CA HIS A 104 10.32 -3.08 2.11
C HIS A 104 9.56 -4.37 1.77
N VAL A 105 10.21 -5.32 1.10
CA VAL A 105 9.60 -6.63 0.77
C VAL A 105 9.19 -7.40 2.03
N ILE A 106 10.01 -7.37 3.07
CA ILE A 106 9.68 -7.98 4.37
C ILE A 106 8.47 -7.27 5.01
N TYR A 107 8.45 -5.95 4.97
CA TYR A 107 7.37 -5.15 5.54
C TYR A 107 6.01 -5.44 4.88
N ASP A 108 5.99 -5.59 3.55
CA ASP A 108 4.78 -5.88 2.79
C ASP A 108 4.28 -7.33 2.99
N SER A 109 5.20 -8.28 3.17
CA SER A 109 4.86 -9.70 3.34
C SER A 109 4.32 -10.02 4.74
N ASN A 110 4.81 -9.35 5.79
CA ASN A 110 4.37 -9.56 7.17
C ASN A 110 2.88 -9.24 7.43
N VAL A 111 2.20 -8.54 6.51
CA VAL A 111 0.75 -8.27 6.59
C VAL A 111 -0.10 -9.50 6.32
N LYS A 112 0.41 -10.43 5.49
CA LYS A 112 -0.39 -11.59 5.07
C LYS A 112 -0.58 -12.59 6.21
N ALA A 113 0.27 -12.55 7.24
CA ALA A 113 0.20 -13.44 8.39
C ALA A 113 -0.80 -12.98 9.47
N THR A 114 -1.07 -11.68 9.61
CA THR A 114 -1.89 -11.15 10.71
C THR A 114 -3.39 -11.15 10.45
N LYS A 115 -3.84 -11.50 9.23
CA LYS A 115 -5.28 -11.63 8.91
C LYS A 115 -5.90 -12.97 9.33
N HIS A 116 -5.13 -13.91 9.87
CA HIS A 116 -5.59 -15.26 10.22
C HIS A 116 -5.23 -15.74 11.64
N SER A 117 -5.01 -14.84 12.60
CA SER A 117 -4.70 -15.27 13.98
C SER A 117 -5.43 -14.44 15.04
N LYS A 118 -6.72 -14.70 15.20
CA LYS A 118 -7.41 -14.63 16.50
C LYS A 118 -8.47 -15.72 16.57
N GLU A 119 -8.05 -16.95 16.77
CA GLU A 119 -8.65 -17.85 17.77
C GLU A 119 -7.69 -19.03 17.98
N SER A 120 -6.78 -18.87 18.93
CA SER A 120 -6.00 -19.97 19.49
C SER A 120 -6.72 -20.47 20.73
N THR A 121 -7.52 -21.52 20.57
CA THR A 121 -7.90 -22.40 21.68
C THR A 121 -7.08 -23.68 21.56
N THR A 122 -6.56 -24.11 22.70
CA THR A 122 -5.47 -25.07 22.90
C THR A 122 -5.84 -26.55 22.72
N LEU A 123 -4.94 -27.27 22.02
CA LEU A 123 -4.44 -28.66 22.20
C LEU A 123 -5.39 -29.88 21.96
N PRO A 124 -4.88 -31.13 21.73
CA PRO A 124 -3.51 -31.59 21.47
C PRO A 124 -3.31 -32.57 20.27
N ASN A 125 -2.05 -32.68 19.85
CA ASN A 125 -1.29 -33.86 19.39
C ASN A 125 -1.91 -34.91 18.44
N GLY A 126 -1.28 -35.09 17.27
CA GLY A 126 -1.45 -36.24 16.39
C GLY A 126 -0.47 -36.20 15.22
N GLN A 127 0.49 -37.12 15.22
CA GLN A 127 1.51 -37.30 14.18
C GLN A 127 0.87 -37.64 12.83
N ASN A 128 1.47 -37.22 11.70
CA ASN A 128 1.92 -38.14 10.63
C ASN A 128 2.65 -37.44 9.48
N LYS A 129 3.57 -38.22 8.90
CA LYS A 129 4.52 -37.96 7.81
C LYS A 129 3.81 -38.02 6.45
N GLU A 130 4.19 -37.14 5.51
CA GLU A 130 4.28 -37.33 4.03
C GLU A 130 4.52 -35.94 3.40
N SER A 131 5.74 -35.40 3.38
CA SER A 131 6.81 -35.57 2.37
C SER A 131 6.36 -35.61 0.90
N GLU A 132 6.72 -34.54 0.19
CA GLU A 132 7.26 -34.58 -1.19
C GLU A 132 6.30 -34.89 -2.35
N GLU A 133 5.39 -33.97 -2.72
CA GLU A 133 4.90 -33.95 -4.13
C GLU A 133 4.37 -32.62 -4.70
N ILE A 134 4.46 -31.48 -3.98
CA ILE A 134 3.84 -30.22 -4.44
C ILE A 134 4.88 -29.24 -5.08
N GLU A 135 6.16 -29.58 -5.07
CA GLU A 135 7.26 -28.72 -5.53
C GLU A 135 7.54 -28.77 -7.04
N LYS A 136 6.60 -29.26 -7.86
CA LYS A 136 6.76 -29.31 -9.33
C LYS A 136 5.80 -28.45 -10.16
N VAL A 137 4.80 -27.79 -9.56
CA VAL A 137 3.78 -27.07 -10.34
C VAL A 137 3.90 -25.53 -10.26
N ARG A 138 4.72 -24.98 -9.36
CA ARG A 138 4.74 -23.53 -9.09
C ARG A 138 5.71 -22.67 -9.92
N ARG A 139 6.36 -23.23 -10.95
CA ARG A 139 7.35 -22.53 -11.81
C ARG A 139 6.77 -21.88 -13.08
N LYS A 140 5.48 -21.55 -13.13
CA LYS A 140 4.88 -20.88 -14.30
C LYS A 140 3.81 -19.85 -13.95
N VAL A 141 4.15 -18.82 -13.17
CA VAL A 141 3.34 -17.60 -13.13
C VAL A 141 4.25 -16.37 -13.17
N PRO A 142 4.16 -15.50 -14.18
CA PRO A 142 4.92 -14.26 -14.22
C PRO A 142 4.37 -13.30 -13.15
N LEU A 143 5.25 -12.76 -12.29
CA LEU A 143 4.92 -11.64 -11.40
C LEU A 143 4.89 -10.35 -12.22
N TRP A 144 3.71 -9.98 -12.70
CA TRP A 144 3.34 -8.61 -12.98
C TRP A 144 2.02 -8.35 -12.30
N PHE A 145 2.05 -7.65 -11.17
CA PHE A 145 1.08 -6.68 -10.66
C PHE A 145 1.53 -6.18 -9.28
#